data_AF-A0A966WHF2-F1
#
_entry.id   AF-A0A966WHF2-F1
#
_cell.length_a   1.000
_cell.length_b   1.000
_cell.length_c   1.000
_cell.angle_alpha   90.00
_cell.angle_beta   90.00
_cell.angle_gamma   90.00
#
_symmetry.space_group_name_H-M   'P 1'
#
loop_
_entity.id
_entity.type
_entity.pdbx_description
1 polymer ?
#
loop_
_entity_poly.entity_id
_entity_poly.type
_entity_poly.pdbx_seq_one_letter_code
_entity_poly.pdbx_strand_id
1 'polypeptide(L)'
;MDIKLTLKLNKEIIEEAKKYAREKNISLSKLIESYLERLARPVVSEPVTPLVKRLAGTGTLAANSDSRTAYQKHIIDKYKS
;
A
#
# COMPACT_ATOMS: atom_id res chain seq x y z
N MET A 1 10.36 20.23 -12.37
CA MET A 1 10.45 20.47 -13.82
C MET A 1 9.49 19.48 -14.45
N ASP A 2 8.46 19.97 -15.12
CA ASP A 2 7.33 19.13 -15.52
C ASP A 2 7.56 18.61 -16.94
N ILE A 3 7.49 17.29 -17.10
CA ILE A 3 7.64 16.62 -18.39
C ILE A 3 6.32 15.97 -18.78
N LYS A 4 5.95 16.07 -20.07
CA LYS A 4 4.74 15.43 -20.59
C LYS A 4 5.06 14.00 -21.00
N LEU A 5 4.51 13.04 -20.27
CA LEU A 5 4.57 11.62 -20.62
C LEU A 5 3.34 11.22 -21.44
N THR A 6 3.55 10.65 -22.64
CA THR A 6 2.47 10.13 -23.49
C THR A 6 2.59 8.61 -23.57
N LEU A 7 1.55 7.89 -23.15
CA LEU A 7 1.52 6.42 -23.10
C LEU A 7 0.44 5.89 -24.05
N LYS A 8 0.74 4.79 -24.75
CA LYS A 8 -0.26 3.97 -25.43
C LYS A 8 -0.66 2.81 -24.53
N LEU A 9 -1.94 2.73 -24.18
CA LEU A 9 -2.51 1.73 -23.28
C LEU A 9 -3.83 1.23 -23.86
N ASN A 10 -4.31 0.08 -23.38
CA ASN A 10 -5.64 -0.41 -23.75
C ASN A 10 -6.72 0.60 -23.29
N LYS A 11 -7.68 0.89 -24.17
CA LYS A 11 -8.81 1.78 -23.92
C LYS A 11 -9.64 1.35 -22.70
N GLU A 12 -9.87 0.04 -22.54
CA GLU A 12 -10.68 -0.49 -21.42
C GLU A 12 -10.02 -0.16 -20.07
N ILE A 13 -8.71 -0.37 -19.98
CA ILE A 13 -7.91 -0.06 -18.79
C ILE A 13 -7.96 1.45 -18.48
N ILE A 14 -7.90 2.30 -19.52
CA ILE A 14 -7.99 3.76 -19.33
C ILE A 14 -9.34 4.15 -18.72
N GLU A 15 -10.44 3.54 -19.17
CA GLU A 15 -11.78 3.87 -18.66
C GLU A 15 -11.97 3.39 -17.22
N GLU A 16 -11.50 2.20 -16.87
CA GLU A 16 -11.51 1.71 -15.49
C GLU A 16 -10.66 2.60 -14.57
N ALA A 17 -9.47 2.99 -15.01
CA ALA A 17 -8.60 3.87 -14.24
C ALA A 17 -9.22 5.26 -14.03
N LYS A 18 -9.91 5.81 -15.05
CA LYS A 18 -10.67 7.06 -14.89
C LYS A 18 -11.81 6.93 -13.89
N LYS A 19 -12.54 5.81 -13.90
CA LYS A 19 -13.61 5.54 -12.95
C LYS A 19 -13.05 5.52 -11.52
N TYR A 20 -11.97 4.78 -11.30
CA TYR A 20 -11.28 4.73 -10.01
C TYR A 20 -10.82 6.13 -9.54
N ALA A 21 -10.20 6.90 -10.44
CA ALA A 21 -9.73 8.25 -10.12
C ALA A 21 -10.89 9.17 -9.70
N ARG A 22 -12.03 9.10 -10.40
CA ARG A 22 -13.25 9.85 -10.05
C ARG A 22 -13.81 9.44 -8.70
N GLU A 23 -13.89 8.15 -8.41
CA GLU A 23 -14.35 7.65 -7.10
C GLU A 23 -13.46 8.14 -5.95
N LYS A 24 -12.16 8.37 -6.22
CA LYS A 24 -11.19 8.93 -5.27
C LYS A 24 -11.08 10.46 -5.32
N ASN A 25 -11.91 11.15 -6.10
CA ASN A 25 -11.89 12.61 -6.30
C ASN A 25 -10.51 13.15 -6.75
N ILE A 26 -9.79 12.39 -7.58
CA ILE A 26 -8.49 12.78 -8.15
C ILE A 26 -8.49 12.65 -9.67
N SER A 27 -7.53 13.32 -10.33
CA SER A 27 -7.33 13.17 -11.77
C SER A 27 -6.53 11.89 -12.09
N LEU A 28 -6.72 11.34 -13.28
CA LEU A 28 -5.93 10.19 -13.75
C LEU A 28 -4.42 10.52 -13.79
N SER A 29 -4.06 11.73 -14.19
CA SER A 29 -2.66 12.19 -14.18
C SER A 29 -2.09 12.20 -12.76
N LYS A 30 -2.87 12.64 -11.76
CA LYS A 30 -2.43 12.65 -10.36
C LYS A 30 -2.26 11.24 -9.80
N LEU A 31 -3.14 10.31 -10.19
CA LEU A 31 -3.03 8.90 -9.84
C LEU A 31 -1.73 8.29 -10.36
N ILE A 32 -1.41 8.52 -11.64
CA ILE A 32 -0.20 7.98 -12.27
C ILE A 32 1.05 8.62 -11.70
N GLU A 33 1.05 9.94 -11.49
CA GLU A 33 2.16 10.67 -10.86
C GLU A 33 2.46 10.09 -9.48
N SER A 34 1.46 9.93 -8.62
CA SER A 34 1.62 9.37 -7.28
C SER A 34 2.18 7.93 -7.31
N TYR A 35 1.76 7.13 -8.28
CA TYR A 35 2.28 5.77 -8.45
C TYR A 35 3.75 5.78 -8.88
N LEU A 36 4.10 6.60 -9.87
CA LEU A 36 5.49 6.74 -10.34
C LEU A 36 6.41 7.31 -9.26
N GLU A 37 5.95 8.27 -8.47
CA GLU A 37 6.68 8.78 -7.31
C GLU A 37 7.01 7.66 -6.31
N ARG A 38 6.05 6.78 -6.05
CA ARG A 38 6.23 5.64 -5.13
C ARG A 38 7.18 4.58 -5.69
N LEU A 39 7.23 4.39 -7.00
CA LEU A 39 8.19 3.48 -7.64
C LEU A 39 9.60 4.07 -7.70
N ALA A 40 9.72 5.36 -8.00
CA ALA A 40 11.00 6.03 -8.18
C ALA A 40 11.69 6.33 -6.84
N ARG A 41 10.93 6.51 -5.76
CA ARG A 41 11.48 6.65 -4.42
C ARG A 41 11.57 5.25 -3.81
N PRO A 42 12.78 4.65 -3.71
CA PRO A 42 12.92 3.47 -2.87
C PRO A 42 12.38 3.83 -1.50
N VAL A 43 11.51 2.99 -0.95
CA VAL A 43 11.11 3.07 0.44
C VAL A 43 12.41 2.87 1.23
N VAL A 44 13.10 3.97 1.54
CA VAL A 44 14.00 3.98 2.68
C VAL A 44 13.13 3.48 3.80
N SER A 45 13.44 2.31 4.34
CA SER A 45 12.76 1.75 5.49
C SER A 45 12.77 2.83 6.55
N GLU A 46 11.70 3.62 6.63
CA GLU A 46 11.60 4.64 7.63
C GLU A 46 11.61 3.90 8.97
N PRO A 47 12.44 4.35 9.92
CA PRO A 47 12.47 3.74 11.24
C PRO A 47 11.05 3.79 11.79
N VAL A 48 10.49 2.60 12.02
CA VAL A 48 9.18 2.34 12.60
C VAL A 48 8.77 3.48 13.53
N THR A 49 7.64 4.14 13.25
CA THR A 49 7.20 5.32 14.00
C THR A 49 7.14 5.01 15.50
N PRO A 50 7.34 6.00 16.41
CA PRO A 50 7.33 5.75 17.86
C PRO A 50 6.05 5.06 18.33
N LEU A 51 4.92 5.34 17.68
CA LEU A 51 3.65 4.69 17.95
C LEU A 51 3.69 3.20 17.59
N VAL A 52 4.23 2.85 16.42
CA VAL A 52 4.34 1.45 15.98
C VAL A 52 5.39 0.70 16.82
N LYS A 53 6.46 1.35 17.28
CA LYS A 53 7.39 0.77 18.26
C LYS A 53 6.73 0.49 19.61
N ARG A 54 5.88 1.41 20.09
CA ARG A 54 5.11 1.22 21.33
C ARG A 54 4.09 0.09 21.20
N LEU A 55 3.43 -0.03 20.05
CA LEU A 55 2.48 -1.10 19.75
C LEU A 55 3.17 -2.46 19.56
N ALA A 56 4.37 -2.48 18.98
CA ALA A 56 5.18 -3.70 18.80
C ALA A 56 5.77 -4.21 20.13
N GLY A 57 5.76 -3.40 21.19
CA GLY A 57 6.34 -3.75 22.49
C GLY A 57 7.87 -3.89 22.44
N THR A 58 8.49 -4.15 23.58
CA THR A 58 9.95 -4.41 23.72
C THR A 58 10.38 -5.78 23.14
N GLY A 59 9.65 -6.28 22.15
CA GLY A 59 10.01 -7.47 21.41
C GLY A 59 10.59 -7.06 20.07
N THR A 60 11.91 -7.21 19.91
CA THR A 60 12.48 -7.35 18.57
C THR A 60 11.72 -8.48 17.89
N LEU A 61 10.87 -8.15 16.92
CA LEU A 61 10.28 -9.12 16.01
C LEU A 61 11.45 -9.70 15.22
N ALA A 62 12.08 -10.72 15.79
CA ALA A 62 13.05 -11.54 15.11
C ALA A 62 12.42 -11.96 13.79
N ALA A 63 13.20 -11.86 12.72
CA ALA A 63 12.79 -11.96 11.32
C ALA A 63 12.17 -13.32 10.91
N ASN A 64 11.75 -14.16 11.85
CA ASN A 64 11.17 -15.46 11.63
C ASN A 64 9.72 -15.50 12.10
N SER A 65 8.84 -15.15 11.16
CA SER A 65 7.74 -16.01 10.73
C SER A 65 6.95 -16.76 11.83
N ASP A 66 5.92 -16.11 12.39
CA ASP A 66 4.68 -16.82 12.75
C ASP A 66 3.46 -15.93 13.07
N SER A 67 3.58 -14.61 12.90
CA SER A 67 2.49 -13.66 13.23
C SER A 67 1.22 -13.89 12.43
N ARG A 68 1.34 -14.36 11.18
CA ARG A 68 0.20 -14.65 10.30
C ARG A 68 -0.59 -15.86 10.80
N THR A 69 0.11 -16.92 11.21
CA THR A 69 -0.48 -18.16 11.72
C THR A 69 -1.19 -17.93 13.05
N ALA A 70 -0.58 -17.14 13.94
CA ALA A 70 -1.18 -16.78 15.23
C ALA A 70 -2.45 -15.93 15.06
N TYR A 71 -2.44 -14.97 14.14
CA TYR A 71 -3.63 -14.16 13.84
C TYR A 71 -4.76 -15.01 13.24
N GLN A 72 -4.42 -15.92 12.32
CA GLN A 72 -5.39 -16.80 11.69
C GLN A 72 -6.05 -17.74 12.71
N LYS A 73 -5.28 -18.26 13.68
CA LYS A 73 -5.79 -19.08 14.78
C LYS A 73 -6.72 -18.29 15.71
N HIS A 74 -6.36 -17.05 16.04
CA HIS A 74 -7.21 -16.17 16.84
C HIS A 74 -8.56 -15.87 16.18
N ILE A 75 -8.59 -15.65 14.85
CA ILE A 75 -9.85 -15.46 14.11
C ILE A 75 -10.68 -16.74 14.15
N ILE A 76 -10.07 -17.92 13.94
CA ILE A 76 -10.79 -19.20 13.99
C ILE A 76 -11.43 -19.44 15.37
N ASP A 77 -10.70 -19.17 16.46
CA ASP A 77 -11.24 -19.37 17.82
C ASP A 77 -12.31 -18.33 18.17
N LYS A 78 -12.18 -17.08 17.72
CA LYS A 78 -13.18 -16.03 17.99
C LYS A 78 -14.53 -16.28 17.33
N TYR A 79 -14.54 -16.96 16.19
CA TYR A 79 -15.75 -17.24 15.40
C TYR A 79 -16.15 -18.72 15.42
N LYS A 80 -15.50 -19.55 16.24
CA LYS A 80 -16.02 -20.86 16.60
C LYS A 80 -17.11 -20.68 17.65
N SER A 81 -18.36 -20.71 17.19
CA SER A 81 -19.52 -21.05 18.04
C SER A 81 -19.42 -22.47 18.54
#